data_AF-A0AAD4PQ13-F1
#
_entry.id   AF-A0AAD4PQ13-F1
#
_cell.length_a   1.000
_cell.length_b   1.000
_cell.length_c   1.000
_cell.angle_alpha   90.00
_cell.angle_beta   90.00
_cell.angle_gamma   90.00
#
_symmetry.space_group_name_H-M   'P 1'
#
loop_
_entity.id
_entity.type
_entity.pdbx_description
1 polymer ?
#
loop_
_entity_poly.entity_id
_entity_poly.type
_entity_poly.pdbx_seq_one_letter_code
_entity_poly.pdbx_strand_id
1 'polypeptide(L)'
;MSTLNADTVLYSILALVIIENALEIYISLRQVKVYRNAQKVPKELTSHMSEETFHKARKYGLDNENFGIFKALLMDVLLLCLELYLGLIAIIWQLSVDVVNRLHWDASNEILVSCVFVLISNLMSTCKSLPFKIYKTFVLEELHGFNKQTARFFAWDQVKSFLVTQVVMLPITAAIIFIVQRGGDNFFIWLWVFTGVISLVLLTIYPIFIAPLFDKYTPLEQGPLRKSIEDLAASLKFPLTKLYVVEGSKRSSHSNAYFYGLWNSKRIVLFDTLLLNKGKADDTDLTDDEKGKGCTNEEVLAVLGHELGHWKLGHVTKNIVIMEVHLLLMFLVFGYLFKYAPFYEALGFQPGTRPILVGLLIVFTYVMAPYNAIINFAMTILSRRFEYQADEFAHSLGFEEQLGRALIKLNLDNLGFPVYDWLYSTWNHSHPTLLQRLARLKELGANKKRQ
;
A
#
# COMPACT_ATOMS: atom_id res chain seq x y z
N MET A 1 -25.73 -22.94 -21.50
CA MET A 1 -24.30 -22.58 -21.63
C MET A 1 -23.50 -23.87 -21.55
N SER A 2 -22.68 -24.19 -22.55
CA SER A 2 -21.73 -25.30 -22.44
C SER A 2 -20.84 -25.04 -21.23
N THR A 3 -20.89 -25.91 -20.22
CA THR A 3 -20.03 -25.80 -19.04
C THR A 3 -18.58 -25.96 -19.49
N LEU A 4 -17.75 -24.96 -19.22
CA LEU A 4 -16.31 -25.06 -19.46
C LEU A 4 -15.75 -26.25 -18.68
N ASN A 5 -14.82 -26.99 -19.29
CA ASN A 5 -14.06 -28.02 -18.57
C ASN A 5 -13.14 -27.35 -17.53
N ALA A 6 -12.96 -27.99 -16.37
CA ALA A 6 -12.04 -27.61 -15.32
C ALA A 6 -10.61 -27.37 -15.85
N ASP A 7 -10.12 -28.20 -16.77
CA ASP A 7 -8.78 -28.01 -17.38
C ASP A 7 -8.71 -26.70 -18.15
N THR A 8 -9.74 -26.37 -18.93
CA THR A 8 -9.82 -25.11 -19.68
C THR A 8 -9.82 -23.91 -18.73
N VAL A 9 -10.53 -24.02 -17.62
CA VAL A 9 -10.55 -22.98 -16.58
C VAL A 9 -9.16 -22.81 -15.95
N LEU A 10 -8.52 -23.90 -15.51
CA LEU A 10 -7.20 -23.86 -14.90
C LEU A 10 -6.17 -23.23 -15.84
N TYR A 11 -6.08 -23.70 -17.09
CA TYR A 11 -5.12 -23.17 -18.05
C TYR A 11 -5.42 -21.71 -18.43
N SER A 12 -6.68 -21.29 -18.41
CA SER A 12 -7.04 -19.87 -18.60
C SER A 12 -6.54 -19.01 -17.44
N ILE A 13 -6.72 -19.47 -16.19
CA ILE A 13 -6.22 -18.76 -14.99
C ILE A 13 -4.69 -18.67 -15.05
N LEU A 14 -4.00 -19.79 -15.31
CA LEU A 14 -2.54 -19.82 -15.41
C LEU A 14 -2.03 -18.89 -16.53
N ALA A 15 -2.67 -18.91 -17.70
CA ALA A 15 -2.31 -18.03 -18.80
C ALA A 15 -2.45 -16.55 -18.43
N LEU A 16 -3.55 -16.17 -17.76
CA LEU A 16 -3.77 -14.80 -17.30
C LEU A 16 -2.70 -14.37 -16.28
N VAL A 17 -2.40 -15.21 -15.28
CA VAL A 17 -1.35 -14.94 -14.30
C VAL A 17 0.00 -14.73 -14.97
N ILE A 18 0.36 -15.59 -15.94
CA ILE A 18 1.62 -15.47 -16.67
C ILE A 18 1.67 -14.20 -17.52
N ILE A 19 0.58 -13.88 -18.24
CA ILE A 19 0.50 -12.68 -19.09
C ILE A 19 0.62 -11.41 -18.28
N GLU A 20 -0.11 -11.31 -17.16
CA GLU A 20 -0.08 -10.15 -16.26
C GLU A 20 1.33 -9.95 -15.69
N ASN A 21 1.93 -11.00 -15.14
CA ASN A 21 3.30 -10.92 -14.61
C ASN A 21 4.35 -10.63 -15.70
N ALA A 22 4.17 -11.16 -16.91
CA ALA A 22 5.08 -10.87 -18.02
C ALA A 22 5.02 -9.39 -18.43
N LEU A 23 3.83 -8.78 -18.40
CA LEU A 23 3.67 -7.34 -18.65
C LEU A 23 4.36 -6.51 -17.56
N GLU A 24 4.15 -6.84 -16.28
CA GLU A 24 4.79 -6.16 -15.16
C GLU A 24 6.32 -6.27 -15.25
N ILE A 25 6.85 -7.47 -15.46
CA ILE A 25 8.29 -7.72 -15.61
C ILE A 25 8.84 -6.95 -16.83
N TYR A 26 8.12 -6.91 -17.94
CA TYR A 26 8.52 -6.12 -19.10
C TYR A 26 8.64 -4.62 -18.75
N ILE A 27 7.65 -4.07 -18.05
CA ILE A 27 7.65 -2.67 -17.60
C ILE A 27 8.83 -2.40 -16.66
N SER A 28 9.08 -3.29 -15.70
CA SER A 28 10.23 -3.26 -14.80
C SER A 28 11.58 -3.29 -15.53
N LEU A 29 11.73 -4.15 -16.54
CA LEU A 29 12.95 -4.25 -17.34
C LEU A 29 13.26 -2.97 -18.13
N ARG A 30 12.22 -2.23 -18.57
CA ARG A 30 12.40 -0.90 -19.18
C ARG A 30 13.01 0.07 -18.16
N GLN A 31 12.53 0.04 -16.93
CA GLN A 31 13.07 0.88 -15.86
C GLN A 31 14.50 0.47 -15.46
N VAL A 32 14.81 -0.83 -15.42
CA VAL A 32 16.19 -1.34 -15.25
C VAL A 32 17.12 -0.77 -16.33
N LYS A 33 16.67 -0.70 -17.58
CA LYS A 33 17.45 -0.07 -18.66
C LYS A 33 17.71 1.42 -18.40
N VAL A 34 16.73 2.15 -17.86
CA VAL A 34 16.92 3.55 -17.44
C VAL A 34 17.98 3.65 -16.34
N TYR A 35 17.90 2.84 -15.29
CA TYR A 35 18.90 2.82 -14.23
C TYR A 35 20.32 2.51 -14.73
N ARG A 36 20.47 1.64 -15.74
CA ARG A 36 21.80 1.33 -16.31
C ARG A 36 22.36 2.46 -17.16
N ASN A 37 21.51 3.20 -17.86
CA ASN A 37 21.94 4.19 -18.87
C ASN A 37 22.00 5.62 -18.34
N ALA A 38 21.17 5.98 -17.36
CA ALA A 38 21.14 7.32 -16.80
C ALA A 38 22.35 7.53 -15.87
N GLN A 39 23.41 8.13 -16.43
CA GLN A 39 24.69 8.38 -15.75
C GLN A 39 24.87 9.84 -15.30
N LYS A 40 23.95 10.74 -15.68
CA LYS A 40 24.07 12.18 -15.41
C LYS A 40 22.86 12.72 -14.67
N VAL A 41 23.11 13.66 -13.76
CA VAL A 41 22.07 14.40 -13.03
C VAL A 41 21.27 15.25 -14.02
N PRO A 42 19.92 15.26 -13.94
CA PRO A 42 19.09 16.20 -14.70
C PRO A 42 19.47 17.65 -14.41
N LYS A 43 19.35 18.53 -15.42
CA LYS A 43 19.76 19.95 -15.31
C LYS A 43 19.00 20.68 -14.21
N GLU A 44 17.74 20.29 -14.00
CA GLU A 44 16.82 20.85 -13.02
C GLU A 44 17.24 20.55 -11.57
N LEU A 45 18.08 19.52 -11.35
CA LEU A 45 18.51 19.08 -10.02
C LEU A 45 20.00 19.29 -9.76
N THR A 46 20.77 19.82 -10.72
CA THR A 46 22.23 19.97 -10.59
C THR A 46 22.63 20.83 -9.39
N SER A 47 21.81 21.81 -8.99
CA SER A 47 22.06 22.65 -7.80
C SER A 47 21.71 22.00 -6.46
N HIS A 48 21.03 20.85 -6.47
CA HIS A 48 20.50 20.21 -5.26
C HIS A 48 20.98 18.78 -5.05
N MET A 49 21.35 18.08 -6.13
CA MET A 49 21.76 16.69 -6.11
C MET A 49 23.19 16.55 -6.62
N SER A 50 24.08 16.04 -5.78
CA SER A 50 25.45 15.69 -6.20
C SER A 50 25.43 14.46 -7.11
N GLU A 51 26.48 14.30 -7.93
CA GLU A 51 26.66 13.09 -8.74
C GLU A 51 26.73 11.82 -7.87
N GLU A 52 27.35 11.91 -6.69
CA GLU A 52 27.42 10.82 -5.73
C GLU A 52 26.01 10.39 -5.25
N THR A 53 25.18 11.34 -4.81
CA THR A 53 23.81 11.05 -4.37
C THR A 53 22.96 10.50 -5.51
N PHE A 54 23.12 11.03 -6.73
CA PHE A 54 22.44 10.50 -7.91
C PHE A 54 22.83 9.04 -8.19
N HIS A 55 24.12 8.71 -8.13
CA HIS A 55 24.60 7.33 -8.31
C HIS A 55 24.12 6.40 -7.20
N LYS A 56 24.08 6.86 -5.94
CA LYS A 56 23.49 6.11 -4.82
C LYS A 56 22.00 5.83 -5.04
N ALA A 57 21.20 6.85 -5.36
CA ALA A 57 19.77 6.70 -5.66
C ALA A 57 19.51 5.77 -6.85
N ARG A 58 20.32 5.87 -7.90
CA ARG A 58 20.25 4.97 -9.06
C ARG A 58 20.56 3.52 -8.70
N LYS A 59 21.60 3.29 -7.90
CA LYS A 59 21.98 1.94 -7.46
C LYS A 59 20.90 1.35 -6.55
N TYR A 60 20.38 2.13 -5.61
CA TYR A 60 19.26 1.73 -4.75
C TYR A 60 18.02 1.35 -5.55
N GLY A 61 17.64 2.18 -6.54
CA GLY A 61 16.52 1.88 -7.44
C GLY A 61 16.76 0.62 -8.26
N LEU A 62 17.97 0.43 -8.80
CA LEU A 62 18.34 -0.77 -9.56
C LEU A 62 18.29 -2.05 -8.71
N ASP A 63 18.84 -2.01 -7.50
CA ASP A 63 18.87 -3.17 -6.59
C ASP A 63 17.44 -3.55 -6.17
N ASN A 64 16.59 -2.57 -5.84
CA ASN A 64 15.18 -2.79 -5.56
C ASN A 64 14.42 -3.39 -6.75
N GLU A 65 14.62 -2.84 -7.95
CA GLU A 65 13.90 -3.32 -9.14
C GLU A 65 14.33 -4.74 -9.51
N ASN A 66 15.63 -5.05 -9.47
CA ASN A 66 16.12 -6.41 -9.70
C ASN A 66 15.59 -7.40 -8.66
N PHE A 67 15.55 -7.01 -7.38
CA PHE A 67 14.97 -7.82 -6.32
C PHE A 67 13.46 -8.05 -6.54
N GLY A 68 12.73 -7.00 -6.95
CA GLY A 68 11.32 -7.07 -7.33
C GLY A 68 11.07 -8.07 -8.45
N ILE A 69 11.82 -7.96 -9.55
CA ILE A 69 11.74 -8.89 -10.69
C ILE A 69 12.03 -10.33 -10.25
N PHE A 70 13.10 -10.55 -9.48
CA PHE A 70 13.45 -11.88 -8.98
C PHE A 70 12.33 -12.48 -8.13
N LYS A 71 11.78 -11.69 -7.21
CA LYS A 71 10.67 -12.11 -6.36
C LYS A 71 9.44 -12.44 -7.20
N ALA A 72 9.07 -11.60 -8.17
CA ALA A 72 7.90 -11.84 -9.03
C ALA A 72 8.05 -13.13 -9.85
N LEU A 73 9.22 -13.35 -10.46
CA LEU A 73 9.51 -14.59 -11.19
C LEU A 73 9.37 -15.84 -10.31
N LEU A 74 9.89 -15.78 -9.08
CA LEU A 74 9.88 -16.93 -8.18
C LEU A 74 8.51 -17.15 -7.53
N MET A 75 7.90 -16.09 -6.98
CA MET A 75 6.67 -16.20 -6.20
C MET A 75 5.42 -16.20 -7.07
N ASP A 76 5.31 -15.23 -7.97
CA ASP A 76 4.07 -14.93 -8.66
C ASP A 76 3.96 -15.71 -9.99
N VAL A 77 5.10 -15.99 -10.63
CA VAL A 77 5.14 -16.84 -11.84
C VAL A 77 5.35 -18.30 -11.46
N LEU A 78 6.50 -18.67 -10.87
CA LEU A 78 6.84 -20.07 -10.67
C LEU A 78 6.01 -20.75 -9.56
N LEU A 79 6.08 -20.24 -8.33
CA LEU A 79 5.44 -20.89 -7.18
C LEU A 79 3.93 -20.81 -7.27
N LEU A 80 3.33 -19.64 -7.54
CA LEU A 80 1.87 -19.54 -7.66
C LEU A 80 1.31 -20.45 -8.76
N CYS A 81 1.93 -20.52 -9.94
CA CYS A 81 1.46 -21.44 -10.99
C CYS A 81 1.58 -22.91 -10.55
N LEU A 82 2.65 -23.28 -9.86
CA LEU A 82 2.82 -24.63 -9.33
C LEU A 82 1.77 -24.93 -8.25
N GLU A 83 1.50 -23.99 -7.35
CA GLU A 83 0.49 -24.12 -6.29
C GLU A 83 -0.91 -24.31 -6.85
N LEU A 84 -1.27 -23.56 -7.90
CA LEU A 84 -2.55 -23.70 -8.59
C LEU A 84 -2.64 -25.03 -9.34
N TYR A 85 -1.59 -25.39 -10.09
CA TYR A 85 -1.54 -26.63 -10.86
C TYR A 85 -1.61 -27.88 -9.98
N LEU A 86 -0.97 -27.85 -8.80
CA LEU A 86 -1.00 -28.95 -7.83
C LEU A 86 -2.27 -28.95 -6.96
N GLY A 87 -3.16 -27.98 -7.11
CA GLY A 87 -4.38 -27.86 -6.31
C GLY A 87 -4.10 -27.59 -4.83
N LEU A 88 -3.06 -26.81 -4.51
CA LEU A 88 -2.65 -26.55 -3.13
C LEU A 88 -3.78 -25.93 -2.29
N ILE A 89 -4.65 -25.12 -2.89
CA ILE A 89 -5.82 -24.54 -2.23
C ILE A 89 -6.75 -25.66 -1.71
N ALA A 90 -7.02 -26.68 -2.53
CA ALA A 90 -7.82 -27.84 -2.12
C ALA A 90 -7.11 -28.68 -1.04
N ILE A 91 -5.80 -28.85 -1.15
CA ILE A 91 -4.99 -29.57 -0.15
C ILE A 91 -5.06 -28.86 1.21
N ILE A 92 -4.90 -27.53 1.25
CA ILE A 92 -4.98 -26.75 2.49
C ILE A 92 -6.41 -26.78 3.05
N TRP A 93 -7.42 -26.72 2.19
CA TRP A 93 -8.81 -26.89 2.61
C TRP A 93 -9.03 -28.24 3.29
N GLN A 94 -8.56 -29.33 2.69
CA GLN A 94 -8.68 -30.66 3.28
C GLN A 94 -7.91 -30.78 4.60
N LEU A 95 -6.69 -30.22 4.68
CA LEU A 95 -5.94 -30.15 5.93
C LEU A 95 -6.72 -29.39 7.02
N SER A 96 -7.45 -28.34 6.64
CA SER A 96 -8.27 -27.56 7.57
C SER A 96 -9.44 -28.39 8.11
N VAL A 97 -10.10 -29.16 7.25
CA VAL A 97 -11.13 -30.13 7.65
C VAL A 97 -10.55 -31.16 8.63
N ASP A 98 -9.37 -31.71 8.32
CA ASP A 98 -8.71 -32.71 9.16
C ASP A 98 -8.32 -32.15 10.53
N VAL A 99 -7.83 -30.92 10.60
CA VAL A 99 -7.51 -30.22 11.86
C VAL A 99 -8.76 -30.02 12.71
N VAL A 100 -9.86 -29.55 12.11
CA VAL A 100 -11.14 -29.37 12.82
C VAL A 100 -11.64 -30.70 13.40
N ASN A 101 -11.60 -31.78 12.60
CA ASN A 101 -11.98 -33.12 13.05
C ASN A 101 -11.09 -33.64 14.19
N ARG A 102 -9.76 -33.43 14.12
CA ARG A 102 -8.82 -33.84 15.18
C ARG A 102 -9.02 -33.10 16.48
N LEU A 103 -9.51 -31.85 16.42
CA LEU A 103 -9.87 -31.06 17.60
C LEU A 103 -11.26 -31.41 18.15
N HIS A 104 -11.93 -32.42 17.58
CA HIS A 104 -13.29 -32.84 17.92
C HIS A 104 -14.34 -31.73 17.73
N TRP A 105 -14.08 -30.82 16.80
CA TRP A 105 -15.03 -29.80 16.37
C TRP A 105 -15.84 -30.27 15.17
N ASP A 106 -17.01 -29.67 14.95
CA ASP A 106 -17.90 -30.02 13.85
C ASP A 106 -17.35 -29.51 12.51
N ALA A 107 -16.79 -30.41 11.71
CA ALA A 107 -16.28 -30.10 10.37
C ALA A 107 -17.40 -29.86 9.33
N SER A 108 -18.67 -30.13 9.65
CA SER A 108 -19.79 -29.69 8.82
C SER A 108 -20.04 -28.17 8.94
N ASN A 109 -19.53 -27.55 10.01
CA ASN A 109 -19.55 -26.12 10.18
C ASN A 109 -18.45 -25.44 9.35
N GLU A 110 -18.82 -25.03 8.15
CA GLU A 110 -17.93 -24.36 7.19
C GLU A 110 -17.26 -23.10 7.76
N ILE A 111 -17.89 -22.38 8.71
CA ILE A 111 -17.28 -21.21 9.35
C ILE A 111 -16.00 -21.62 10.08
N LEU A 112 -16.04 -22.71 10.85
CA LEU A 112 -14.88 -23.20 11.59
C LEU A 112 -13.77 -23.66 10.64
N VAL A 113 -14.12 -24.47 9.64
CA VAL A 113 -13.17 -24.96 8.64
C VAL A 113 -12.51 -23.80 7.90
N SER A 114 -13.29 -22.77 7.53
CA SER A 114 -12.77 -21.59 6.84
C SER A 114 -11.88 -20.72 7.72
N CYS A 115 -12.18 -20.57 9.01
CA CYS A 115 -11.30 -19.88 9.94
C CYS A 115 -9.96 -20.61 10.10
N VAL A 116 -9.98 -21.95 10.19
CA VAL A 116 -8.75 -22.77 10.22
C VAL A 116 -8.00 -22.66 8.89
N PHE A 117 -8.71 -22.68 7.76
CA PHE A 117 -8.14 -22.46 6.44
C PHE A 117 -7.42 -21.12 6.34
N VAL A 118 -8.06 -20.01 6.74
CA VAL A 118 -7.43 -18.68 6.77
C VAL A 118 -6.18 -18.68 7.64
N LEU A 119 -6.23 -19.30 8.82
CA LEU A 119 -5.08 -19.36 9.72
C LEU A 119 -3.89 -20.11 9.09
N ILE A 120 -4.14 -21.29 8.51
CA ILE A 120 -3.11 -22.11 7.86
C ILE A 120 -2.56 -21.40 6.61
N SER A 121 -3.43 -20.85 5.77
CA SER A 121 -3.04 -20.09 4.57
C SER A 121 -2.22 -18.85 4.93
N ASN A 122 -2.60 -18.11 5.97
CA ASN A 122 -1.85 -16.94 6.45
C ASN A 122 -0.49 -17.34 7.04
N LEU A 123 -0.42 -18.43 7.78
CA LEU A 123 0.84 -18.95 8.33
C LEU A 123 1.78 -19.35 7.19
N MET A 124 1.29 -20.12 6.22
CA MET A 124 2.06 -20.52 5.05
C MET A 124 2.54 -19.31 4.24
N SER A 125 1.67 -18.33 3.99
CA SER A 125 2.02 -17.08 3.32
C SER A 125 3.09 -16.29 4.09
N THR A 126 2.97 -16.23 5.42
CA THR A 126 3.97 -15.60 6.29
C THR A 126 5.32 -16.29 6.14
N CYS A 127 5.37 -17.63 6.23
CA CYS A 127 6.58 -18.42 6.04
C CYS A 127 7.20 -18.22 4.65
N LYS A 128 6.40 -18.23 3.57
CA LYS A 128 6.89 -17.99 2.20
C LYS A 128 7.46 -16.58 2.02
N SER A 129 6.83 -15.57 2.62
CA SER A 129 7.25 -14.18 2.48
C SER A 129 8.46 -13.80 3.35
N LEU A 130 8.68 -14.52 4.45
CA LEU A 130 9.67 -14.15 5.47
C LEU A 130 11.11 -14.06 4.94
N PRO A 131 11.63 -15.01 4.12
CA PRO A 131 12.97 -14.89 3.54
C PRO A 131 13.17 -13.60 2.73
N PHE A 132 12.16 -13.19 1.96
CA PHE A 132 12.21 -11.97 1.14
C PHE A 132 12.14 -10.72 2.01
N LYS A 133 11.34 -10.72 3.08
CA LYS A 133 11.32 -9.61 4.05
C LYS A 133 12.65 -9.47 4.78
N ILE A 134 13.27 -10.58 5.18
CA ILE A 134 14.59 -10.61 5.81
C ILE A 134 15.64 -10.06 4.85
N TYR A 135 15.70 -10.57 3.62
CA TYR A 135 16.64 -10.08 2.61
C TYR A 135 16.44 -8.59 2.34
N LYS A 136 15.20 -8.15 2.10
CA LYS A 136 14.91 -6.74 1.87
C LYS A 136 15.41 -5.89 3.04
N THR A 137 15.08 -6.24 4.28
CA THR A 137 15.40 -5.43 5.46
C THR A 137 16.90 -5.45 5.81
N PHE A 138 17.49 -6.64 5.95
CA PHE A 138 18.83 -6.82 6.51
C PHE A 138 19.95 -6.93 5.48
N VAL A 139 19.61 -6.98 4.19
CA VAL A 139 20.60 -6.98 3.10
C VAL A 139 20.41 -5.74 2.24
N LEU A 140 19.23 -5.56 1.65
CA LEU A 140 19.00 -4.47 0.70
C LEU A 140 18.94 -3.11 1.41
N GLU A 141 18.02 -2.91 2.36
CA GLU A 141 17.90 -1.64 3.07
C GLU A 141 19.15 -1.34 3.92
N GLU A 142 19.79 -2.37 4.50
CA GLU A 142 21.05 -2.23 5.24
C GLU A 142 22.20 -1.76 4.31
N LEU A 143 22.34 -2.35 3.12
CA LEU A 143 23.37 -1.96 2.13
C LEU A 143 23.27 -0.49 1.74
N HIS A 144 22.05 0.06 1.73
CA HIS A 144 21.78 1.45 1.38
C HIS A 144 21.59 2.37 2.60
N GLY A 145 21.83 1.87 3.81
CA GLY A 145 21.85 2.66 5.05
C GLY A 145 20.45 3.06 5.58
N PHE A 146 19.39 2.43 5.09
CA PHE A 146 18.01 2.72 5.49
C PHE A 146 17.54 1.89 6.67
N ASN A 147 18.01 0.65 6.83
CA ASN A 147 17.58 -0.19 7.93
C ASN A 147 18.10 0.36 9.28
N LYS A 148 17.18 0.49 10.23
CA LYS A 148 17.50 0.85 11.62
C LYS A 148 16.98 -0.20 12.62
N GLN A 149 16.40 -1.30 12.11
CA GLN A 149 15.80 -2.35 12.93
C GLN A 149 16.84 -3.37 13.38
N THR A 150 16.68 -3.87 14.60
CA THR A 150 17.39 -5.07 15.07
C THR A 150 16.62 -6.34 14.70
N ALA A 151 17.32 -7.47 14.58
CA ALA A 151 16.68 -8.78 14.31
C ALA A 151 15.58 -9.13 15.34
N ARG A 152 15.81 -8.81 16.62
CA ARG A 152 14.81 -9.02 17.69
C ARG A 152 13.57 -8.15 17.50
N PHE A 153 13.76 -6.87 17.17
CA PHE A 153 12.65 -5.96 16.89
C PHE A 153 11.83 -6.48 15.70
N PHE A 154 12.50 -6.80 14.59
CA PHE A 154 11.86 -7.31 13.38
C PHE A 154 11.07 -8.60 13.63
N ALA A 155 11.66 -9.59 14.33
CA ALA A 155 10.98 -10.86 14.62
C ALA A 155 9.73 -10.65 15.47
N TRP A 156 9.83 -9.82 16.53
CA TRP A 156 8.68 -9.51 17.37
C TRP A 156 7.60 -8.74 16.61
N ASP A 157 8.01 -7.84 15.72
CA ASP A 157 7.10 -7.10 14.86
C ASP A 157 6.34 -8.02 13.90
N GLN A 158 6.99 -9.01 13.30
CA GLN A 158 6.33 -10.02 12.46
C GLN A 158 5.32 -10.86 13.25
N VAL A 159 5.69 -11.33 14.45
CA VAL A 159 4.77 -12.10 15.31
C VAL A 159 3.56 -11.26 15.73
N LYS A 160 3.80 -10.03 16.20
CA LYS A 160 2.73 -9.11 16.59
C LYS A 160 1.80 -8.80 15.41
N SER A 161 2.36 -8.51 14.24
CA SER A 161 1.60 -8.26 13.01
C SER A 161 0.74 -9.45 12.61
N PHE A 162 1.30 -10.66 12.66
CA PHE A 162 0.55 -11.89 12.40
C PHE A 162 -0.64 -12.06 13.35
N LEU A 163 -0.42 -11.92 14.66
CA LEU A 163 -1.46 -12.07 15.68
C LEU A 163 -2.57 -11.03 15.54
N VAL A 164 -2.21 -9.74 15.39
CA VAL A 164 -3.18 -8.66 15.17
C VAL A 164 -4.01 -8.93 13.91
N THR A 165 -3.37 -9.37 12.83
CA THR A 165 -4.05 -9.74 11.59
C THR A 165 -5.06 -10.86 11.81
N GLN A 166 -4.70 -11.93 12.55
CA GLN A 166 -5.64 -13.03 12.82
C GLN A 166 -6.82 -12.58 13.69
N VAL A 167 -6.57 -11.77 14.72
CA VAL A 167 -7.62 -11.25 15.61
C VAL A 167 -8.65 -10.42 14.84
N VAL A 168 -8.23 -9.67 13.82
CA VAL A 168 -9.14 -8.88 12.98
C VAL A 168 -9.80 -9.73 11.89
N MET A 169 -9.04 -10.57 11.18
CA MET A 169 -9.52 -11.27 10.00
C MET A 169 -10.42 -12.47 10.29
N LEU A 170 -10.20 -13.21 11.38
CA LEU A 170 -11.00 -14.40 11.68
C LEU A 170 -12.47 -14.06 11.98
N PRO A 171 -12.80 -13.05 12.82
CA PRO A 171 -14.19 -12.63 13.00
C PRO A 171 -14.86 -12.12 11.72
N ILE A 172 -14.12 -11.37 10.90
CA ILE A 172 -14.63 -10.87 9.60
C ILE A 172 -14.93 -12.05 8.67
N THR A 173 -14.03 -13.03 8.59
CA THR A 173 -14.21 -14.25 7.79
C THR A 173 -15.46 -15.01 8.23
N ALA A 174 -15.62 -15.23 9.55
CA ALA A 174 -16.78 -15.90 10.09
C ALA A 174 -18.09 -15.18 9.76
N ALA A 175 -18.10 -13.85 9.88
CA ALA A 175 -19.26 -13.02 9.55
C ALA A 175 -19.59 -13.06 8.04
N ILE A 176 -18.59 -13.01 7.15
CA ILE A 176 -18.80 -13.12 5.70
C ILE A 176 -19.49 -14.44 5.36
N ILE A 177 -18.98 -15.57 5.87
CA ILE A 177 -19.55 -16.89 5.59
C ILE A 177 -20.95 -17.00 6.16
N PHE A 178 -21.17 -16.52 7.39
CA PHE A 178 -22.48 -16.47 8.00
C PHE A 178 -23.50 -15.67 7.16
N ILE A 179 -23.09 -14.51 6.64
CA ILE A 179 -23.94 -13.67 5.78
C ILE A 179 -24.26 -14.39 4.47
N VAL A 180 -23.31 -15.07 3.83
CA VAL A 180 -23.60 -15.84 2.60
C VAL A 180 -24.55 -17.00 2.88
N GLN A 181 -24.38 -17.71 3.99
CA GLN A 181 -25.24 -18.85 4.37
C GLN A 181 -26.66 -18.42 4.73
N ARG A 182 -26.86 -17.22 5.30
CA ARG A 182 -28.15 -16.76 5.84
C ARG A 182 -28.80 -15.61 5.06
N GLY A 183 -28.07 -14.97 4.16
CA GLY A 183 -28.48 -13.71 3.52
C GLY A 183 -29.50 -13.84 2.39
N GLY A 184 -29.93 -15.06 2.04
CA GLY A 184 -30.87 -15.33 0.95
C GLY A 184 -30.35 -14.91 -0.42
N ASP A 185 -31.24 -14.69 -1.39
CA ASP A 185 -30.86 -14.36 -2.78
C ASP A 185 -30.10 -13.02 -2.90
N ASN A 186 -30.28 -12.12 -1.92
CA ASN A 186 -29.65 -10.80 -1.88
C ASN A 186 -28.45 -10.74 -0.91
N PHE A 187 -27.83 -11.88 -0.55
CA PHE A 187 -26.71 -11.93 0.39
C PHE A 187 -25.55 -11.00 0.02
N PHE A 188 -25.33 -10.75 -1.27
CA PHE A 188 -24.26 -9.87 -1.77
C PHE A 188 -24.44 -8.40 -1.34
N ILE A 189 -25.69 -7.94 -1.16
CA ILE A 189 -25.98 -6.59 -0.63
C ILE A 189 -25.59 -6.53 0.85
N TRP A 190 -25.93 -7.58 1.62
CA TRP A 190 -25.57 -7.69 3.03
C TRP A 190 -24.06 -7.77 3.23
N LEU A 191 -23.36 -8.52 2.35
CA LEU A 191 -21.90 -8.53 2.33
C LEU A 191 -21.34 -7.14 2.06
N TRP A 192 -21.81 -6.47 1.01
CA TRP A 192 -21.37 -5.12 0.66
C TRP A 192 -21.53 -4.16 1.84
N VAL A 193 -22.73 -4.07 2.42
CA VAL A 193 -23.00 -3.21 3.58
C VAL A 193 -22.10 -3.58 4.77
N PHE A 194 -21.99 -4.87 5.11
CA PHE A 194 -21.16 -5.34 6.21
C PHE A 194 -19.69 -4.94 6.01
N THR A 195 -19.12 -5.24 4.84
CA THR A 195 -17.71 -4.94 4.55
C THR A 195 -17.44 -3.45 4.40
N GLY A 196 -18.39 -2.66 3.88
CA GLY A 196 -18.27 -1.21 3.79
C GLY A 196 -18.27 -0.58 5.18
N VAL A 197 -19.18 -1.02 6.06
CA VAL A 197 -19.19 -0.59 7.47
C VAL A 197 -17.90 -0.99 8.18
N ILE A 198 -17.46 -2.25 8.05
CA ILE A 198 -16.20 -2.71 8.66
C ILE A 198 -15.00 -1.91 8.12
N SER A 199 -14.96 -1.59 6.83
CA SER A 199 -13.90 -0.76 6.23
C SER A 199 -13.85 0.64 6.85
N LEU A 200 -15.02 1.30 6.99
CA LEU A 200 -15.12 2.62 7.64
C LEU A 200 -14.75 2.58 9.13
N VAL A 201 -15.14 1.50 9.82
CA VAL A 201 -14.77 1.26 11.22
C VAL A 201 -13.25 1.09 11.33
N LEU A 202 -12.63 0.27 10.49
CA LEU A 202 -11.18 0.06 10.48
C LEU A 202 -10.41 1.33 10.10
N LEU A 203 -10.92 2.15 9.18
CA LEU A 203 -10.33 3.46 8.87
C LEU A 203 -10.25 4.38 10.10
N THR A 204 -11.17 4.21 11.06
CA THR A 204 -11.19 4.95 12.33
C THR A 204 -10.35 4.27 13.41
N ILE A 205 -10.50 2.95 13.56
CA ILE A 205 -9.88 2.17 14.64
C ILE A 205 -8.38 1.99 14.40
N TYR A 206 -7.96 1.78 13.16
CA TYR A 206 -6.58 1.48 12.82
C TYR A 206 -5.59 2.50 13.39
N PRO A 207 -5.68 3.81 13.08
CA PRO A 207 -4.70 4.76 13.57
C PRO A 207 -4.82 5.07 15.07
N ILE A 208 -5.93 4.69 15.73
CA ILE A 208 -6.17 4.96 17.16
C ILE A 208 -5.68 3.81 18.04
N PHE A 209 -5.94 2.57 17.62
CA PHE A 209 -5.73 1.37 18.45
C PHE A 209 -4.74 0.39 17.87
N ILE A 210 -4.62 0.30 16.54
CA ILE A 210 -3.75 -0.68 15.89
C ILE A 210 -2.36 -0.11 15.66
N ALA A 211 -2.25 1.04 15.00
CA ALA A 211 -0.95 1.67 14.70
C ALA A 211 -0.10 1.93 15.96
N PRO A 212 -0.66 2.37 17.11
CA PRO A 212 0.12 2.53 18.34
C PRO A 212 0.64 1.23 18.97
N LEU A 213 0.19 0.05 18.53
CA LEU A 213 0.79 -1.23 18.94
C LEU A 213 2.17 -1.44 18.28
N PHE A 214 2.40 -0.80 17.13
CA PHE A 214 3.58 -0.96 16.29
C PHE A 214 4.57 0.19 16.47
N ASP A 215 4.07 1.40 16.61
CA ASP A 215 4.90 2.62 16.64
C ASP A 215 4.52 3.54 17.79
N LYS A 216 5.50 4.34 18.24
CA LYS A 216 5.29 5.31 19.30
C LYS A 216 4.81 6.63 18.69
N TYR A 217 3.67 7.11 19.18
CA TYR A 217 3.09 8.40 18.83
C TYR A 217 3.18 9.35 20.02
N THR A 218 3.82 10.49 19.84
CA THR A 218 3.93 11.55 20.85
C THR A 218 3.28 12.83 20.34
N PRO A 219 2.59 13.63 21.18
CA PRO A 219 2.09 14.93 20.75
C PRO A 219 3.24 15.81 20.23
N LEU A 220 3.02 16.59 19.17
CA LEU A 220 4.02 17.57 18.72
C LEU A 220 4.24 18.61 19.82
N GLU A 221 5.51 18.87 20.13
CA GLU A 221 5.92 19.83 21.16
C GLU A 221 5.41 21.24 20.86
N GLN A 222 5.27 22.05 21.91
CA GLN A 222 4.90 23.45 21.75
C GLN A 222 6.05 24.22 21.12
N GLY A 223 5.76 25.00 20.08
CA GLY A 223 6.78 25.75 19.36
C GLY A 223 6.27 26.41 18.08
N PRO A 224 7.16 27.08 17.33
CA PRO A 224 6.79 27.80 16.11
C PRO A 224 6.10 26.92 15.08
N LEU A 225 6.60 25.70 14.86
CA LEU A 225 6.02 24.76 13.91
C LEU A 225 4.57 24.40 14.26
N ARG A 226 4.34 24.01 15.52
CA ARG A 226 3.00 23.64 15.99
C ARG A 226 2.01 24.78 15.80
N LYS A 227 2.39 26.01 16.19
CA LYS A 227 1.56 27.18 16.02
C LYS A 227 1.22 27.45 14.55
N SER A 228 2.22 27.41 13.66
CA SER A 228 2.00 27.59 12.23
C SER A 228 1.05 26.54 11.62
N ILE A 229 1.13 25.29 12.10
CA ILE A 229 0.21 24.22 11.67
C ILE A 229 -1.21 24.49 12.16
N GLU A 230 -1.38 24.90 13.42
CA GLU A 230 -2.68 25.24 14.00
C GLU A 230 -3.30 26.45 13.27
N ASP A 231 -2.51 27.48 12.97
CA ASP A 231 -2.94 28.66 12.22
C ASP A 231 -3.36 28.31 10.77
N LEU A 232 -2.58 27.48 10.08
CA LEU A 232 -2.92 26.99 8.74
C LEU A 232 -4.22 26.17 8.77
N ALA A 233 -4.35 25.23 9.70
CA ALA A 233 -5.56 24.44 9.86
C ALA A 233 -6.79 25.32 10.13
N ALA A 234 -6.66 26.31 11.01
CA ALA A 234 -7.71 27.27 11.33
C ALA A 234 -8.13 28.09 10.10
N SER A 235 -7.16 28.59 9.31
CA SER A 235 -7.43 29.37 8.09
C SER A 235 -8.23 28.57 7.05
N LEU A 236 -8.00 27.26 6.99
CA LEU A 236 -8.70 26.35 6.07
C LEU A 236 -10.00 25.77 6.64
N LYS A 237 -10.32 26.11 7.90
CA LYS A 237 -11.41 25.50 8.69
C LYS A 237 -11.28 23.97 8.77
N PHE A 238 -10.04 23.49 8.78
CA PHE A 238 -9.74 22.08 9.00
C PHE A 238 -9.97 21.74 10.48
N PRO A 239 -10.81 20.73 10.81
CA PRO A 239 -11.14 20.41 12.19
C PRO A 239 -10.02 19.59 12.86
N LEU A 240 -8.87 20.24 13.04
CA LEU A 240 -7.70 19.69 13.71
C LEU A 240 -7.99 19.49 15.19
N THR A 241 -7.90 18.24 15.64
CA THR A 241 -8.09 17.88 17.06
C THR A 241 -6.78 17.54 17.75
N LYS A 242 -5.88 16.84 17.06
CA LYS A 242 -4.58 16.41 17.60
C LYS A 242 -3.50 16.41 16.53
N LEU A 243 -2.29 16.71 16.96
CA LEU A 243 -1.08 16.74 16.15
C LEU A 243 -0.02 15.85 16.81
N TYR A 244 0.45 14.85 16.08
CA TYR A 244 1.37 13.82 16.59
C TYR A 244 2.64 13.76 15.75
N VAL A 245 3.72 13.33 16.40
CA VAL A 245 4.93 12.83 15.77
C VAL A 245 4.99 11.32 15.98
N VAL A 246 5.28 10.57 14.93
CA VAL A 246 5.54 9.13 14.99
C VAL A 246 7.04 8.87 14.91
N GLU A 247 7.54 7.99 15.78
CA GLU A 247 8.95 7.56 15.81
C GLU A 247 9.25 6.56 14.68
N GLY A 248 9.21 7.05 13.44
CA GLY A 248 9.49 6.26 12.23
C GLY A 248 10.97 5.87 12.12
N SER A 249 11.86 6.69 12.69
CA SER A 249 13.31 6.45 12.66
C SER A 249 13.75 5.14 13.31
N LYS A 250 12.93 4.54 14.18
CA LYS A 250 13.16 3.21 14.74
C LYS A 250 13.09 2.08 13.69
N ARG A 251 12.36 2.31 12.60
CA ARG A 251 12.21 1.34 11.50
C ARG A 251 13.12 1.64 10.33
N SER A 252 13.15 2.90 9.90
CA SER A 252 13.91 3.34 8.74
C SER A 252 14.13 4.84 8.77
N SER A 253 15.10 5.32 7.99
CA SER A 253 15.31 6.76 7.78
C SER A 253 14.35 7.41 6.76
N HIS A 254 13.31 6.72 6.30
CA HIS A 254 12.33 7.28 5.37
C HIS A 254 11.39 8.30 6.02
N SER A 255 11.02 9.33 5.27
CA SER A 255 10.21 10.47 5.73
C SER A 255 8.83 10.52 5.10
N ASN A 256 7.81 10.85 5.90
CA ASN A 256 6.43 11.00 5.44
C ASN A 256 5.59 11.90 6.38
N ALA A 257 4.42 12.32 5.92
CA ALA A 257 3.35 12.93 6.72
C ALA A 257 1.99 12.44 6.22
N TYR A 258 1.01 12.39 7.10
CA TYR A 258 -0.37 12.07 6.71
C TYR A 258 -1.38 12.63 7.71
N PHE A 259 -2.63 12.70 7.30
CA PHE A 259 -3.75 12.97 8.20
C PHE A 259 -4.76 11.82 8.16
N TYR A 260 -5.52 11.69 9.24
CA TYR A 260 -6.59 10.71 9.33
C TYR A 260 -7.75 11.23 10.17
N GLY A 261 -8.82 10.43 10.20
CA GLY A 261 -10.03 10.69 10.98
C GLY A 261 -11.23 10.98 10.10
N LEU A 262 -12.41 10.89 10.68
CA LEU A 262 -13.69 11.08 10.00
C LEU A 262 -14.34 12.40 10.43
N TRP A 263 -15.02 13.02 9.47
CA TRP A 263 -15.79 14.25 9.65
C TRP A 263 -15.06 15.32 10.48
N ASN A 264 -15.59 15.66 11.65
CA ASN A 264 -15.19 16.80 12.49
C ASN A 264 -14.04 16.48 13.47
N SER A 265 -13.42 15.30 13.36
CA SER A 265 -12.27 14.94 14.19
C SER A 265 -11.13 14.47 13.30
N LYS A 266 -10.26 15.41 12.90
CA LYS A 266 -9.07 15.10 12.12
C LYS A 266 -7.81 15.19 12.97
N ARG A 267 -6.83 14.37 12.62
CA ARG A 267 -5.52 14.32 13.27
C ARG A 267 -4.44 14.33 12.21
N ILE A 268 -3.35 15.03 12.48
CA ILE A 268 -2.16 15.07 11.63
C ILE A 268 -1.06 14.28 12.33
N VAL A 269 -0.34 13.48 11.54
CA VAL A 269 0.85 12.73 11.98
C VAL A 269 2.02 13.10 11.10
N LEU A 270 3.12 13.50 11.73
CA LEU A 270 4.39 13.76 11.09
C LEU A 270 5.37 12.66 11.47
N PHE A 271 6.17 12.17 10.53
CA PHE A 271 7.30 11.32 10.89
C PHE A 271 8.38 12.19 11.54
N ASP A 272 9.07 11.67 12.54
CA ASP A 272 10.24 12.33 13.12
C ASP A 272 11.31 12.61 12.05
N THR A 273 11.56 11.67 11.14
CA THR A 273 12.46 11.82 9.98
C THR A 273 12.07 12.91 8.98
N LEU A 274 10.81 13.37 8.97
CA LEU A 274 10.38 14.51 8.17
C LEU A 274 10.85 15.84 8.77
N LEU A 275 11.00 15.92 10.10
CA LEU A 275 11.40 17.14 10.78
C LEU A 275 12.92 17.31 10.67
N LEU A 276 13.37 18.53 10.39
CA LEU A 276 14.80 18.86 10.39
C LEU A 276 15.44 18.36 11.69
N ASN A 277 16.54 17.61 11.58
CA ASN A 277 17.26 17.05 12.73
C ASN A 277 16.35 16.23 13.68
N LYS A 278 15.35 15.54 13.12
CA LYS A 278 14.31 14.80 13.87
C LYS A 278 13.48 15.65 14.84
N GLY A 279 13.44 16.97 14.61
CA GLY A 279 12.79 17.93 15.50
C GLY A 279 13.57 18.23 16.78
N LYS A 280 14.83 17.82 16.89
CA LYS A 280 15.69 18.14 18.03
C LYS A 280 16.28 19.56 17.91
N ALA A 281 16.41 20.23 19.05
CA ALA A 281 17.00 21.57 19.14
C ALA A 281 18.53 21.55 19.01
N ASP A 282 19.18 20.45 19.40
CA ASP A 282 20.60 20.20 19.26
C ASP A 282 20.87 18.91 18.46
N ASP A 283 22.07 18.81 17.89
CA ASP A 283 22.51 17.71 17.05
C ASP A 283 23.47 16.75 17.77
N THR A 284 23.54 16.84 19.10
CA THR A 284 24.47 16.09 19.96
C THR A 284 24.23 14.57 19.91
N ASP A 285 22.96 14.17 19.87
CA ASP A 285 22.52 12.78 19.79
C ASP A 285 22.33 12.27 18.34
N LEU A 286 22.61 13.10 17.33
CA LEU A 286 22.42 12.75 15.93
C LEU A 286 23.73 12.24 15.34
N THR A 287 23.63 11.16 14.56
CA THR A 287 24.75 10.69 13.76
C THR A 287 25.02 11.64 12.60
N ASP A 288 26.24 11.64 12.05
CA ASP A 288 26.60 12.54 10.94
C ASP A 288 25.71 12.36 9.69
N ASP A 289 25.16 11.16 9.49
CA ASP A 289 24.20 10.85 8.42
C ASP A 289 22.78 11.35 8.69
N GLU A 290 22.46 11.78 9.91
CA GLU A 290 21.16 12.30 10.31
C GLU A 290 21.14 13.83 10.38
N LYS A 291 22.30 14.45 10.58
CA LYS A 291 22.44 15.91 10.66
C LYS A 291 22.04 16.57 9.33
N GLY A 292 21.17 17.57 9.43
CA GLY A 292 20.68 18.34 8.30
C GLY A 292 19.69 17.59 7.39
N LYS A 293 19.22 16.40 7.77
CA LYS A 293 18.10 15.71 7.11
C LYS A 293 16.75 16.18 7.63
N GLY A 294 15.72 15.98 6.83
CA GLY A 294 14.38 16.48 7.10
C GLY A 294 14.15 17.89 6.55
N CYS A 295 12.94 18.37 6.74
CA CYS A 295 12.42 19.63 6.24
C CYS A 295 12.40 20.69 7.35
N THR A 296 12.70 21.92 6.97
CA THR A 296 12.48 23.11 7.81
C THR A 296 10.99 23.30 8.12
N ASN A 297 10.66 24.16 9.10
CA ASN A 297 9.26 24.41 9.48
C ASN A 297 8.40 24.91 8.31
N GLU A 298 8.97 25.76 7.43
CA GLU A 298 8.27 26.28 6.25
C GLU A 298 8.02 25.19 5.20
N GLU A 299 8.99 24.30 5.00
CA GLU A 299 8.86 23.15 4.08
C GLU A 299 7.85 22.13 4.62
N VAL A 300 7.86 21.85 5.92
CA VAL A 300 6.84 20.99 6.57
C VAL A 300 5.45 21.61 6.41
N LEU A 301 5.32 22.93 6.58
CA LEU A 301 4.06 23.63 6.40
C LEU A 301 3.56 23.55 4.96
N ALA A 302 4.46 23.61 3.97
CA ALA A 302 4.13 23.43 2.56
C ALA A 302 3.65 22.02 2.23
N VAL A 303 4.33 20.99 2.78
CA VAL A 303 3.89 19.59 2.68
C VAL A 303 2.50 19.44 3.29
N LEU A 304 2.24 20.03 4.45
CA LEU A 304 0.90 20.02 5.06
C LEU A 304 -0.12 20.82 4.24
N GLY A 305 0.27 21.90 3.57
CA GLY A 305 -0.58 22.60 2.62
C GLY A 305 -1.05 21.67 1.50
N HIS A 306 -0.15 20.85 0.96
CA HIS A 306 -0.47 19.80 -0.02
C HIS A 306 -1.43 18.74 0.55
N GLU A 307 -1.11 18.18 1.73
CA GLU A 307 -1.97 17.18 2.40
C GLU A 307 -3.39 17.72 2.68
N LEU A 308 -3.49 18.96 3.17
CA LEU A 308 -4.77 19.62 3.41
C LEU A 308 -5.51 19.93 2.10
N GLY A 309 -4.80 20.03 0.97
CA GLY A 309 -5.39 20.07 -0.36
C GLY A 309 -6.19 18.81 -0.70
N HIS A 310 -5.66 17.62 -0.38
CA HIS A 310 -6.40 16.37 -0.55
C HIS A 310 -7.70 16.34 0.26
N TRP A 311 -7.67 16.86 1.48
CA TRP A 311 -8.87 17.00 2.30
C TRP A 311 -9.84 18.01 1.70
N LYS A 312 -9.36 19.22 1.36
CA LYS A 312 -10.18 20.33 0.88
C LYS A 312 -10.90 19.99 -0.42
N LEU A 313 -10.24 19.26 -1.31
CA LEU A 313 -10.76 18.82 -2.60
C LEU A 313 -11.54 17.50 -2.52
N GLY A 314 -11.69 16.92 -1.33
CA GLY A 314 -12.49 15.73 -1.09
C GLY A 314 -11.95 14.46 -1.74
N HIS A 315 -10.63 14.34 -1.94
CA HIS A 315 -10.01 13.18 -2.58
C HIS A 315 -10.26 11.89 -1.80
N VAL A 316 -10.17 11.94 -0.47
CA VAL A 316 -10.47 10.79 0.40
C VAL A 316 -11.91 10.33 0.22
N THR A 317 -12.88 11.26 0.19
CA THR A 317 -14.30 10.93 -0.03
C THR A 317 -14.54 10.35 -1.41
N LYS A 318 -13.91 10.89 -2.47
CA LYS A 318 -13.97 10.34 -3.83
C LYS A 318 -13.44 8.90 -3.87
N ASN A 319 -12.29 8.64 -3.23
CA ASN A 319 -11.72 7.31 -3.14
C ASN A 319 -12.63 6.33 -2.38
N ILE A 320 -13.24 6.75 -1.26
CA ILE A 320 -14.21 5.91 -0.53
C ILE A 320 -15.41 5.56 -1.43
N VAL A 321 -15.99 6.53 -2.14
CA VAL A 321 -17.13 6.26 -3.02
C VAL A 321 -16.76 5.31 -4.15
N ILE A 322 -15.60 5.52 -4.79
CA ILE A 322 -15.11 4.63 -5.86
C ILE A 322 -14.88 3.21 -5.32
N MET A 323 -14.26 3.09 -4.15
CA MET A 323 -14.02 1.81 -3.48
C MET A 323 -15.33 1.08 -3.17
N GLU A 324 -16.34 1.77 -2.64
CA GLU A 324 -17.65 1.17 -2.33
C GLU A 324 -18.39 0.71 -3.60
N VAL A 325 -18.35 1.49 -4.68
CA VAL A 325 -18.94 1.09 -5.96
C VAL A 325 -18.21 -0.12 -6.55
N HIS A 326 -16.87 -0.12 -6.51
CA HIS A 326 -16.05 -1.25 -6.94
C HIS A 326 -16.37 -2.51 -6.10
N LEU A 327 -16.47 -2.37 -4.78
CA LEU A 327 -16.77 -3.46 -3.85
C LEU A 327 -18.15 -4.06 -4.09
N LEU A 328 -19.17 -3.22 -4.34
CA LEU A 328 -20.51 -3.67 -4.71
C LEU A 328 -20.47 -4.49 -6.01
N LEU A 329 -19.74 -4.05 -7.03
CA LEU A 329 -19.59 -4.80 -8.28
C LEU A 329 -18.91 -6.15 -8.04
N MET A 330 -17.85 -6.18 -7.23
CA MET A 330 -17.14 -7.42 -6.88
C MET A 330 -18.08 -8.42 -6.20
N PHE A 331 -18.87 -7.98 -5.20
CA PHE A 331 -19.84 -8.86 -4.55
C PHE A 331 -21.00 -9.27 -5.44
N LEU A 332 -21.43 -8.41 -6.36
CA LEU A 332 -22.43 -8.75 -7.36
C LEU A 332 -21.93 -9.89 -8.25
N VAL A 333 -20.71 -9.79 -8.78
CA VAL A 333 -20.11 -10.85 -9.62
C VAL A 333 -19.91 -12.13 -8.81
N PHE A 334 -19.43 -12.03 -7.56
CA PHE A 334 -19.36 -13.17 -6.65
C PHE A 334 -20.72 -13.82 -6.44
N GLY A 335 -21.78 -13.03 -6.24
CA GLY A 335 -23.17 -13.48 -6.13
C GLY A 335 -23.60 -14.45 -7.23
N TYR A 336 -23.19 -14.16 -8.48
CA TYR A 336 -23.52 -14.98 -9.65
C TYR A 336 -22.58 -16.17 -9.85
N LEU A 337 -21.30 -16.03 -9.51
CA LEU A 337 -20.26 -16.95 -9.97
C LEU A 337 -19.74 -17.92 -8.90
N PHE A 338 -19.96 -17.66 -7.62
CA PHE A 338 -19.34 -18.45 -6.55
C PHE A 338 -19.81 -19.91 -6.47
N LYS A 339 -20.89 -20.30 -7.15
CA LYS A 339 -21.36 -21.70 -7.19
C LYS A 339 -20.94 -22.44 -8.47
N TYR A 340 -20.19 -21.79 -9.37
CA TYR A 340 -19.78 -22.38 -10.64
C TYR A 340 -18.74 -23.49 -10.43
N ALA A 341 -19.17 -24.73 -10.63
CA ALA A 341 -18.39 -25.94 -10.30
C ALA A 341 -16.98 -25.99 -10.91
N PRO A 342 -16.80 -25.67 -12.22
CA PRO A 342 -15.50 -25.78 -12.86
C PRO A 342 -14.40 -24.93 -12.21
N PHE A 343 -14.74 -23.85 -11.50
CA PHE A 343 -13.76 -23.05 -10.77
C PHE A 343 -13.11 -23.80 -9.61
N TYR A 344 -13.86 -24.63 -8.91
CA TYR A 344 -13.36 -25.40 -7.78
C TYR A 344 -12.60 -26.64 -8.26
N GLU A 345 -13.18 -27.36 -9.21
CA GLU A 345 -12.59 -28.56 -9.80
C GLU A 345 -11.24 -28.24 -10.47
N ALA A 346 -11.14 -27.08 -11.14
CA ALA A 346 -9.89 -26.58 -11.70
C ALA A 346 -8.76 -26.41 -10.67
N LEU A 347 -9.10 -26.22 -9.39
CA LEU A 347 -8.14 -26.03 -8.29
C LEU A 347 -8.01 -27.27 -7.40
N GLY A 348 -8.42 -28.43 -7.90
CA GLY A 348 -8.25 -29.73 -7.25
C GLY A 348 -9.33 -30.11 -6.24
N PHE A 349 -10.43 -29.35 -6.15
CA PHE A 349 -11.56 -29.74 -5.31
C PHE A 349 -12.34 -30.90 -5.92
N GLN A 350 -12.79 -31.82 -5.06
CA GLN A 350 -13.66 -32.90 -5.49
C GLN A 350 -15.03 -32.36 -5.95
N PRO A 351 -15.67 -32.99 -6.96
CA PRO A 351 -16.99 -32.59 -7.43
C PRO A 351 -18.00 -32.48 -6.27
N GLY A 352 -18.64 -31.31 -6.16
CA GLY A 352 -19.62 -31.00 -5.09
C GLY A 352 -19.06 -30.21 -3.92
N THR A 353 -17.73 -30.14 -3.74
CA THR A 353 -17.11 -29.34 -2.67
C THR A 353 -16.89 -27.91 -3.15
N ARG A 354 -17.70 -26.97 -2.67
CA ARG A 354 -17.67 -25.55 -3.09
C ARG A 354 -17.70 -24.60 -1.89
N PRO A 355 -16.59 -24.48 -1.12
CA PRO A 355 -16.57 -23.59 0.02
C PRO A 355 -16.75 -22.13 -0.41
N ILE A 356 -17.54 -21.39 0.36
CA ILE A 356 -17.88 -19.98 0.16
C ILE A 356 -16.61 -19.13 0.14
N LEU A 357 -15.73 -19.31 1.13
CA LEU A 357 -14.50 -18.53 1.23
C LEU A 357 -13.56 -18.77 0.04
N VAL A 358 -13.45 -20.03 -0.39
CA VAL A 358 -12.64 -20.39 -1.57
C VAL A 358 -13.26 -19.80 -2.84
N GLY A 359 -14.59 -19.81 -2.96
CA GLY A 359 -15.28 -19.15 -4.07
C GLY A 359 -15.00 -17.65 -4.11
N LEU A 360 -14.95 -17.01 -2.94
CA LEU A 360 -14.62 -15.58 -2.83
C LEU A 360 -13.20 -15.32 -3.30
N LEU A 361 -12.23 -16.13 -2.85
CA LEU A 361 -10.84 -16.08 -3.32
C LEU A 361 -10.75 -16.25 -4.84
N ILE A 362 -11.43 -17.26 -5.41
CA ILE A 362 -11.35 -17.54 -6.85
C ILE A 362 -11.93 -16.39 -7.67
N VAL A 363 -13.13 -15.92 -7.30
CA VAL A 363 -13.79 -14.87 -8.05
C VAL A 363 -13.00 -13.57 -7.95
N PHE A 364 -12.61 -13.16 -6.75
CA PHE A 364 -11.97 -11.86 -6.55
C PHE A 364 -10.55 -11.83 -7.13
N THR A 365 -9.79 -12.92 -6.99
CA THR A 365 -8.39 -12.95 -7.39
C THR A 365 -8.19 -13.37 -8.84
N TYR A 366 -8.89 -14.41 -9.32
CA TYR A 366 -8.60 -15.00 -10.63
C TYR A 366 -9.61 -14.60 -11.70
N VAL A 367 -10.91 -14.68 -11.40
CA VAL A 367 -11.95 -14.34 -12.40
C VAL A 367 -11.95 -12.85 -12.69
N MET A 368 -11.80 -12.03 -11.66
CA MET A 368 -11.81 -10.57 -11.77
C MET A 368 -10.42 -9.97 -12.07
N ALA A 369 -9.36 -10.78 -12.26
CA ALA A 369 -8.00 -10.28 -12.49
C ALA A 369 -7.90 -9.24 -13.62
N PRO A 370 -8.46 -9.46 -14.84
CA PRO A 370 -8.37 -8.47 -15.91
C PRO A 370 -9.09 -7.16 -15.58
N TYR A 371 -10.23 -7.26 -14.89
CA TYR A 371 -10.97 -6.08 -14.43
C TYR A 371 -10.17 -5.31 -13.36
N ASN A 372 -9.58 -6.02 -12.39
CA ASN A 372 -8.78 -5.42 -11.33
C ASN A 372 -7.56 -4.70 -11.91
N ALA A 373 -6.87 -5.27 -12.89
CA ALA A 373 -5.74 -4.61 -13.56
C ALA A 373 -6.14 -3.27 -14.21
N ILE A 374 -7.28 -3.23 -14.90
CA ILE A 374 -7.82 -2.00 -15.52
C ILE A 374 -8.18 -0.96 -14.45
N ILE A 375 -8.88 -1.37 -13.39
CA ILE A 375 -9.26 -0.47 -12.31
C ILE A 375 -8.04 0.06 -11.58
N ASN A 376 -7.05 -0.78 -11.29
CA ASN A 376 -5.79 -0.37 -10.67
C ASN A 376 -5.08 0.68 -11.51
N PHE A 377 -4.96 0.47 -12.83
CA PHE A 377 -4.38 1.45 -13.74
C PHE A 377 -5.16 2.78 -13.75
N ALA A 378 -6.50 2.71 -13.81
CA ALA A 378 -7.36 3.90 -13.76
C ALA A 378 -7.20 4.66 -12.43
N MET A 379 -7.08 3.95 -11.31
CA MET A 379 -6.84 4.53 -9.99
C MET A 379 -5.45 5.17 -9.89
N THR A 380 -4.42 4.58 -10.51
CA THR A 380 -3.08 5.20 -10.60
C THR A 380 -3.16 6.55 -11.33
N ILE A 381 -3.85 6.62 -12.46
CA ILE A 381 -4.05 7.89 -13.21
C ILE A 381 -4.82 8.91 -12.36
N LEU A 382 -5.90 8.48 -11.69
CA LEU A 382 -6.69 9.35 -10.84
C LEU A 382 -5.88 9.90 -9.66
N SER A 383 -5.07 9.06 -9.02
CA SER A 383 -4.16 9.46 -7.94
C SER A 383 -3.19 10.54 -8.44
N ARG A 384 -2.56 10.34 -9.61
CA ARG A 384 -1.65 11.34 -10.18
C ARG A 384 -2.34 12.68 -10.44
N ARG A 385 -3.61 12.66 -10.84
CA ARG A 385 -4.41 13.89 -10.99
C ARG A 385 -4.67 14.57 -9.64
N PHE A 386 -4.97 13.80 -8.61
CA PHE A 386 -5.17 14.32 -7.25
C PHE A 386 -3.91 14.97 -6.68
N GLU A 387 -2.73 14.42 -6.97
CA GLU A 387 -1.44 15.03 -6.62
C GLU A 387 -1.25 16.41 -7.24
N TYR A 388 -1.47 16.54 -8.55
CA TYR A 388 -1.36 17.85 -9.21
C TYR A 388 -2.35 18.87 -8.66
N GLN A 389 -3.57 18.43 -8.32
CA GLN A 389 -4.57 19.30 -7.72
C GLN A 389 -4.17 19.75 -6.30
N ALA A 390 -3.53 18.87 -5.53
CA ALA A 390 -3.01 19.21 -4.20
C ALA A 390 -1.79 20.13 -4.27
N ASP A 391 -0.89 19.94 -5.24
CA ASP A 391 0.22 20.87 -5.52
C ASP A 391 -0.30 22.26 -5.92
N GLU A 392 -1.32 22.32 -6.77
CA GLU A 392 -1.97 23.57 -7.17
C GLU A 392 -2.67 24.25 -5.98
N PHE A 393 -3.28 23.47 -5.10
CA PHE A 393 -3.85 24.00 -3.86
C PHE A 393 -2.76 24.59 -2.95
N ALA A 394 -1.65 23.90 -2.74
CA ALA A 394 -0.53 24.43 -1.96
C ALA A 394 0.07 25.70 -2.59
N HIS A 395 0.18 25.76 -3.92
CA HIS A 395 0.55 26.98 -4.65
C HIS A 395 -0.43 28.13 -4.38
N SER A 396 -1.74 27.86 -4.34
CA SER A 396 -2.76 28.89 -4.04
C SER A 396 -2.61 29.50 -2.63
N LEU A 397 -2.02 28.75 -1.69
CA LEU A 397 -1.68 29.21 -0.35
C LEU A 397 -0.34 29.97 -0.28
N GLY A 398 0.38 30.08 -1.40
CA GLY A 398 1.68 30.75 -1.48
C GLY A 398 2.88 29.85 -1.16
N PHE A 399 2.71 28.53 -1.05
CA PHE A 399 3.78 27.60 -0.68
C PHE A 399 4.55 27.01 -1.87
N GLU A 400 4.51 27.63 -3.06
CA GLU A 400 5.13 27.08 -4.27
C GLU A 400 6.63 26.77 -4.09
N GLU A 401 7.39 27.75 -3.59
CA GLU A 401 8.84 27.62 -3.44
C GLU A 401 9.19 26.63 -2.34
N GLN A 402 8.52 26.72 -1.19
CA GLN A 402 8.71 25.83 -0.04
C GLN A 402 8.37 24.39 -0.40
N LEU A 403 7.28 24.16 -1.14
CA LEU A 403 6.88 22.82 -1.58
C LEU A 403 7.91 22.26 -2.57
N GLY A 404 8.37 23.06 -3.54
CA GLY A 404 9.42 22.63 -4.46
C GLY A 404 10.70 22.19 -3.74
N ARG A 405 11.15 22.97 -2.75
CA ARG A 405 12.31 22.61 -1.92
C ARG A 405 12.05 21.36 -1.08
N ALA A 406 10.88 21.25 -0.45
CA ALA A 406 10.49 20.08 0.33
C ALA A 406 10.48 18.79 -0.51
N LEU A 407 9.92 18.84 -1.73
CA LEU A 407 9.89 17.68 -2.63
C LEU A 407 11.30 17.22 -3.04
N ILE A 408 12.19 18.17 -3.33
CA ILE A 408 13.60 17.86 -3.62
C ILE A 408 14.26 17.24 -2.39
N LYS A 409 14.08 17.83 -1.21
CA LYS A 409 14.66 17.36 0.05
C LYS A 409 14.19 15.95 0.40
N LEU A 410 12.89 15.69 0.32
CA LEU A 410 12.30 14.37 0.56
C LEU A 410 12.78 13.32 -0.45
N ASN A 411 12.90 13.71 -1.73
CA ASN A 411 13.44 12.80 -2.74
C ASN A 411 14.91 12.45 -2.45
N LEU A 412 15.73 13.42 -2.01
CA LEU A 412 17.13 13.17 -1.66
C LEU A 412 17.28 12.30 -0.42
N ASP A 413 16.54 12.63 0.65
CA ASP A 413 16.62 11.92 1.93
C ASP A 413 16.12 10.46 1.80
N ASN A 414 15.17 10.19 0.88
CA ASN A 414 14.67 8.86 0.56
C ASN A 414 15.44 8.14 -0.57
N LEU A 415 16.54 8.72 -1.09
CA LEU A 415 17.27 8.23 -2.28
C LEU A 415 16.35 7.92 -3.48
N GLY A 416 15.31 8.73 -3.69
CA GLY A 416 14.43 8.67 -4.83
C GLY A 416 15.18 8.97 -6.13
N PHE A 417 15.07 8.08 -7.12
CA PHE A 417 15.73 8.28 -8.40
C PHE A 417 14.89 9.23 -9.27
N PRO A 418 15.44 10.33 -9.83
CA PRO A 418 14.60 11.35 -10.46
C PRO A 418 14.19 11.06 -11.92
N VAL A 419 14.70 9.98 -12.53
CA VAL A 419 14.48 9.69 -13.97
C VAL A 419 13.80 8.33 -14.13
N TYR A 420 12.65 8.32 -14.80
CA TYR A 420 11.88 7.09 -14.99
C TYR A 420 11.51 6.88 -16.44
N ASP A 421 11.39 5.61 -16.84
CA ASP A 421 10.70 5.24 -18.07
C ASP A 421 9.25 5.70 -18.00
N TRP A 422 8.74 6.24 -19.10
CA TRP A 422 7.41 6.85 -19.13
C TRP A 422 6.30 5.82 -18.90
N LEU A 423 6.46 4.59 -19.40
CA LEU A 423 5.47 3.53 -19.25
C LEU A 423 5.51 3.00 -17.82
N TYR A 424 6.70 2.76 -17.28
CA TYR A 424 6.89 2.40 -15.88
C TYR A 424 6.23 3.42 -14.94
N SER A 425 6.54 4.70 -15.12
CA SER A 425 5.96 5.77 -14.28
C SER A 425 4.44 5.87 -14.42
N THR A 426 3.91 5.60 -15.62
CA THR A 426 2.46 5.66 -15.85
C THR A 426 1.71 4.49 -15.25
N TRP A 427 2.33 3.31 -15.22
CA TRP A 427 1.74 2.10 -14.67
C TRP A 427 1.88 2.02 -13.15
N ASN A 428 3.07 2.32 -12.62
CA ASN A 428 3.44 2.00 -11.23
C ASN A 428 3.39 3.17 -10.25
N HIS A 429 3.46 4.43 -10.70
CA HIS A 429 3.51 5.55 -9.77
C HIS A 429 2.16 6.22 -9.56
N SER A 430 1.64 6.10 -8.34
CA SER A 430 0.47 6.88 -7.87
C SER A 430 0.75 8.37 -7.74
N HIS A 431 2.03 8.77 -7.67
CA HIS A 431 2.47 10.16 -7.70
C HIS A 431 3.16 10.49 -9.03
N PRO A 432 2.93 11.67 -9.63
CA PRO A 432 3.76 12.14 -10.73
C PRO A 432 5.23 12.25 -10.30
N THR A 433 6.16 12.12 -11.25
CA THR A 433 7.59 12.16 -10.91
C THR A 433 7.99 13.51 -10.31
N LEU A 434 9.08 13.54 -9.53
CA LEU A 434 9.61 14.78 -8.96
C LEU A 434 9.74 15.89 -10.03
N LEU A 435 10.37 15.56 -11.16
CA LEU A 435 10.57 16.51 -12.26
C LEU A 435 9.24 17.03 -12.84
N GLN A 436 8.21 16.17 -12.94
CA GLN A 436 6.88 16.58 -13.41
C GLN A 436 6.21 17.55 -12.44
N ARG A 437 6.29 17.29 -11.12
CA ARG A 437 5.71 18.16 -10.08
C ARG A 437 6.44 19.51 -10.02
N LEU A 438 7.77 19.51 -10.05
CA LEU A 438 8.57 20.74 -10.07
C LEU A 438 8.29 21.60 -11.32
N ALA A 439 8.18 20.97 -12.50
CA ALA A 439 7.81 21.66 -13.72
C ALA A 439 6.42 22.31 -13.59
N ARG A 440 5.44 21.56 -13.05
CA ARG A 440 4.08 22.07 -12.85
C ARG A 440 4.02 23.25 -11.88
N LEU A 441 4.73 23.17 -10.74
CA LEU A 441 4.81 24.27 -9.79
C LEU A 441 5.40 25.54 -10.42
N LYS A 442 6.48 25.38 -11.20
CA LYS A 442 7.12 26.50 -11.93
C LYS A 442 6.19 27.13 -12.96
N GLU A 443 5.39 26.34 -13.68
CA GLU A 443 4.38 26.85 -14.61
C GLU A 443 3.29 27.67 -13.89
N LEU A 444 2.81 27.19 -12.75
CA LEU A 444 1.81 27.90 -11.93
C LEU A 444 2.35 29.26 -11.44
N GLY A 445 3.59 29.29 -10.94
CA GLY A 445 4.25 30.52 -10.53
C GLY A 445 4.47 31.53 -11.66
N ALA A 446 4.82 31.05 -12.85
CA ALA A 446 4.98 31.90 -14.02
C ALA A 446 3.66 32.55 -14.47
N ASN A 447 2.55 31.82 -14.39
CA ASN A 447 1.22 32.34 -14.74
C ASN A 447 0.72 33.39 -13.74
N LYS A 448 0.98 33.19 -12.43
CA LYS A 448 0.65 34.18 -11.39
C LYS A 448 1.38 35.52 -11.55
N LYS A 449 2.60 35.52 -12.10
CA LYS A 449 3.36 36.75 -12.40
C LYS A 449 2.91 37.48 -13.66
N ARG A 450 2.09 36.84 -14.50
CA ARG A 450 1.55 37.43 -15.74
C ARG A 450 0.14 38.00 -15.59
N GLN A 451 -0.56 37.65 -14.51
CA GLN A 451 -1.82 38.23 -14.07
C GLN A 451 -1.54 39.35 -13.07
#